data_AF-A0AAD8UX09-F1
#
_entry.id   AF-A0AAD8UX09-F1
#
_cell.length_a   1.000
_cell.length_b   1.000
_cell.length_c   1.000
_cell.angle_alpha   90.00
_cell.angle_beta   90.00
_cell.angle_gamma   90.00
#
_symmetry.space_group_name_H-M   'P 1'
#
loop_
_entity.id
_entity.type
_entity.pdbx_description
1 polymer ?
#
loop_
_entity_poly.entity_id
_entity_poly.type
_entity_poly.pdbx_seq_one_letter_code
_entity_poly.pdbx_strand_id
1 'polypeptide(L)'
;MWWRRPYPTPEQKSAAEGPLTVRGWLKPVLLGLNSLSGYLWPPRCADPAMADIFEDTHIASDPIKNDPEHPRRKNAWYLSTLAVHPEFQGKGYGSLLVREGLQRVDKEGVPAWVIGLGGVEPFYERLGFVVKGRANVGRLADWDGGAIMYRE
;
A
#
# COMPACT_ATOMS: atom_id res chain seq x y z
N MET A 1 -4.49 -5.13 12.05
CA MET A 1 -5.39 -4.26 11.27
C MET A 1 -4.75 -4.08 9.90
N TRP A 2 -5.44 -4.42 8.80
CA TRP A 2 -4.90 -4.39 7.42
C TRP A 2 -4.80 -2.98 6.82
N TRP A 3 -5.40 -2.00 7.49
CA TRP A 3 -5.23 -0.59 7.20
C TRP A 3 -3.94 -0.07 7.82
N ARG A 4 -3.11 0.57 6.99
CA ARG A 4 -1.89 1.25 7.37
C ARG A 4 -2.16 2.75 7.41
N ARG A 5 -1.92 3.36 8.56
CA ARG A 5 -1.99 4.81 8.73
C ARG A 5 -0.58 5.40 8.58
N PRO A 6 -0.34 6.30 7.62
CA PRO A 6 0.94 7.02 7.55
C PRO A 6 1.06 7.99 8.74
N TYR A 7 2.30 8.35 9.10
CA TYR A 7 2.54 9.35 10.15
C TYR A 7 1.98 10.72 9.72
N PRO A 8 1.05 11.32 10.49
CA PRO A 8 0.43 12.61 10.15
C PRO A 8 1.42 13.77 10.06
N THR A 9 2.51 13.71 10.83
CA THR A 9 3.54 14.75 10.90
C THR A 9 4.95 14.18 10.80
N PRO A 10 5.91 14.94 10.22
CA PRO A 10 7.33 14.56 10.22
C PRO A 10 7.90 14.35 11.62
N GLU A 11 7.39 15.09 12.61
CA GLU A 11 7.81 14.99 14.01
C GLU A 11 7.46 13.63 14.61
N GLN A 12 6.24 13.14 14.39
CA GLN A 12 5.82 11.81 14.84
C GLN A 12 6.65 10.69 14.18
N LYS A 13 6.98 10.86 12.89
CA LYS A 13 7.89 9.94 12.19
C LYS A 13 9.28 9.95 12.83
N SER A 14 9.84 11.13 13.06
CA SER A 14 11.17 11.28 13.69
C SER A 14 11.21 10.76 15.13
N ALA A 15 10.12 10.92 15.90
CA ALA A 15 10.03 10.39 17.26
C ALA A 15 10.03 8.84 17.29
N ALA A 16 9.48 8.19 16.25
CA ALA A 16 9.38 6.73 16.17
C ALA A 16 10.55 6.06 15.42
N GLU A 17 11.13 6.75 14.43
CA GLU A 17 12.12 6.21 13.49
C GLU A 17 13.38 7.08 13.35
N GLY A 18 13.53 8.13 14.16
CA GLY A 18 14.66 9.05 14.06
C GLY A 18 16.01 8.43 14.45
N PRO A 19 17.11 9.12 14.17
CA PRO A 19 18.48 8.63 14.44
C PRO A 19 18.78 8.47 15.94
N LEU A 20 17.95 9.02 16.82
CA LEU A 20 18.07 8.85 18.27
C LEU A 20 17.25 7.67 18.80
N THR A 21 16.57 6.92 17.93
CA THR A 21 15.74 5.77 18.31
C THR A 21 16.48 4.46 18.06
N VAL A 22 16.24 3.44 18.89
CA VAL A 22 16.75 2.07 18.69
C VAL A 22 16.34 1.54 17.32
N ARG A 23 15.11 1.81 16.90
CA ARG A 23 14.61 1.43 15.57
C ARG A 23 15.39 2.08 14.42
N GLY A 24 15.76 3.35 14.57
CA GLY A 24 16.56 4.07 13.57
C GLY A 24 17.91 3.43 13.29
N TRP A 25 18.59 2.93 14.33
CA TRP A 25 19.87 2.21 14.19
C TRP A 25 19.70 0.74 13.78
N LEU A 26 18.66 0.07 14.28
CA LEU A 26 18.42 -1.34 13.97
C LEU A 26 18.02 -1.54 12.50
N LYS A 27 17.26 -0.60 11.93
CA LYS A 27 16.76 -0.68 10.54
C LYS A 27 17.87 -0.86 9.49
N PRO A 28 18.91 0.00 9.38
CA PRO A 28 19.96 -0.18 8.38
C PRO A 28 20.76 -1.46 8.61
N VAL A 29 20.96 -1.87 9.87
CA VAL A 29 21.62 -3.15 10.19
C VAL A 29 20.79 -4.33 9.67
N LEU A 30 19.49 -4.35 9.94
CA LEU A 30 18.58 -5.39 9.46
C LEU A 30 18.50 -5.41 7.93
N LEU A 31 18.44 -4.26 7.27
CA LEU A 31 18.45 -4.17 5.81
C LEU A 31 19.77 -4.68 5.23
N GLY A 32 20.91 -4.35 5.86
CA GLY A 32 22.22 -4.88 5.47
C GLY A 32 22.31 -6.39 5.63
N LEU A 33 21.84 -6.94 6.76
CA LEU A 33 21.76 -8.38 6.98
C LEU A 33 20.83 -9.07 5.98
N ASN A 34 19.69 -8.46 5.66
CA ASN A 34 18.75 -8.99 4.68
C ASN A 34 19.35 -8.98 3.27
N SER A 35 20.06 -7.91 2.90
CA SER A 35 20.78 -7.81 1.64
C SER A 35 21.89 -8.86 1.52
N LEU A 36 22.67 -9.05 2.59
CA LEU A 36 23.72 -10.07 2.63
C LEU A 36 23.12 -11.49 2.56
N SER A 37 22.03 -11.74 3.28
CA SER A 37 21.29 -13.00 3.22
C SER A 37 20.76 -13.28 1.82
N GLY A 38 20.14 -12.29 1.17
CA GLY A 38 19.63 -12.41 -0.20
C GLY A 38 20.73 -12.61 -1.24
N TYR A 39 21.93 -12.07 -0.99
CA TYR A 39 23.11 -12.31 -1.83
C TYR A 39 23.65 -13.74 -1.66
N LEU A 40 23.76 -14.23 -0.42
CA LEU A 40 24.31 -15.55 -0.12
C LEU A 40 23.31 -16.69 -0.45
N TRP A 41 22.03 -16.45 -0.24
CA TRP A 41 20.93 -17.39 -0.50
C TRP A 41 19.83 -16.70 -1.32
N PRO A 42 20.04 -16.51 -2.64
CA PRO A 42 19.01 -15.95 -3.48
C PRO A 42 17.79 -16.88 -3.51
N PRO A 43 16.56 -16.34 -3.42
CA PRO A 43 15.34 -17.13 -3.48
C PRO A 43 15.24 -17.80 -4.84
N ARG A 44 15.22 -19.14 -4.86
CA ARG A 44 15.16 -19.93 -6.09
C ARG A 44 13.73 -20.14 -6.62
N CYS A 45 12.74 -19.77 -5.82
CA CYS A 45 11.31 -19.93 -6.12
C CYS A 45 10.62 -18.61 -6.51
N ALA A 46 11.33 -17.49 -6.44
CA ALA A 46 10.82 -16.18 -6.82
C ALA A 46 11.54 -15.72 -8.09
N ASP A 47 10.78 -15.20 -9.05
CA ASP A 47 11.36 -14.53 -10.21
C ASP A 47 12.08 -13.26 -9.74
N PRO A 48 13.40 -13.11 -9.98
CA PRO A 48 14.14 -11.90 -9.61
C PRO A 48 13.57 -10.63 -10.25
N ALA A 49 12.93 -10.74 -11.43
CA ALA A 49 12.27 -9.61 -12.07
C ALA A 49 11.07 -9.10 -11.24
N MET A 50 10.49 -9.96 -10.40
CA MET A 50 9.28 -9.71 -9.63
C MET A 50 9.53 -9.49 -8.14
N ALA A 51 10.77 -9.60 -7.67
CA ALA A 51 11.12 -9.48 -6.26
C ALA A 51 10.72 -8.11 -5.65
N ASP A 52 10.81 -7.05 -6.45
CA ASP A 52 10.61 -5.66 -6.01
C ASP A 52 9.27 -5.05 -6.47
N ILE A 53 8.32 -5.86 -7.01
CA ILE A 53 7.04 -5.33 -7.52
C ILE A 53 6.32 -4.46 -6.48
N PHE A 54 6.31 -4.90 -5.22
CA PHE A 54 5.64 -4.15 -4.17
C PHE A 54 6.26 -2.77 -3.94
N GLU A 55 7.58 -2.63 -4.09
CA GLU A 55 8.25 -1.34 -3.95
C GLU A 55 8.03 -0.48 -5.20
N ASP A 56 8.20 -1.06 -6.39
CA ASP A 56 7.97 -0.40 -7.68
C ASP A 56 6.54 0.14 -7.79
N THR A 57 5.53 -0.62 -7.35
CA THR A 57 4.13 -0.19 -7.32
C THR A 57 3.88 0.98 -6.37
N HIS A 58 4.55 1.01 -5.21
CA HIS A 58 4.45 2.14 -4.28
C HIS A 58 5.12 3.39 -4.84
N ILE A 59 6.29 3.25 -5.49
CA ILE A 59 6.98 4.36 -6.17
C ILE A 59 6.11 4.91 -7.30
N ALA A 60 5.45 4.05 -8.09
CA ALA A 60 4.53 4.48 -9.14
C ALA A 60 3.33 5.28 -8.60
N SER A 61 2.98 5.12 -7.32
CA SER A 61 1.92 5.89 -6.65
C SER A 61 2.37 7.25 -6.11
N ASP A 62 3.67 7.49 -6.00
CA ASP A 62 4.21 8.74 -5.43
C ASP A 62 3.75 10.01 -6.15
N PRO A 63 3.63 10.07 -7.49
CA PRO A 63 3.11 11.25 -8.17
C PRO A 63 1.67 11.58 -7.76
N ILE A 64 0.81 10.56 -7.58
CA ILE A 64 -0.61 10.72 -7.20
C ILE A 64 -0.73 11.11 -5.72
N LYS A 65 0.12 10.53 -4.88
CA LYS A 65 0.20 10.82 -3.44
C LYS A 65 0.72 12.23 -3.15
N ASN A 66 1.68 12.71 -3.95
CA ASN A 66 2.32 14.01 -3.79
C ASN A 66 1.71 15.11 -4.67
N ASP A 67 0.57 14.83 -5.31
CA ASP A 67 -0.20 15.77 -6.13
C ASP A 67 -0.51 17.08 -5.36
N PRO A 68 -0.02 18.24 -5.83
CA PRO A 68 -0.28 19.54 -5.21
C PRO A 68 -1.75 19.92 -5.13
N GLU A 69 -2.59 19.43 -6.05
CA GLU A 69 -4.03 19.71 -6.06
C GLU A 69 -4.77 18.96 -4.94
N HIS A 70 -4.18 17.87 -4.44
CA HIS A 70 -4.78 16.98 -3.44
C HIS A 70 -3.85 16.75 -2.23
N PRO A 71 -3.53 17.81 -1.45
CA PRO A 71 -2.53 17.73 -0.37
C PRO A 71 -2.89 16.74 0.75
N ARG A 72 -4.20 16.45 0.93
CA ARG A 72 -4.70 15.49 1.92
C ARG A 72 -4.25 14.05 1.65
N ARG A 73 -3.90 13.71 0.40
CA ARG A 73 -3.48 12.34 0.01
C ARG A 73 -2.20 11.88 0.69
N LYS A 74 -1.34 12.79 1.13
CA LYS A 74 -0.11 12.45 1.90
C LYS A 74 -0.42 11.72 3.20
N ASN A 75 -1.58 12.00 3.79
CA ASN A 75 -2.05 11.39 5.03
C ASN A 75 -3.08 10.28 4.80
N ALA A 76 -3.26 9.84 3.54
CA ALA A 76 -4.27 8.86 3.19
C ALA A 76 -3.96 7.49 3.79
N TRP A 77 -4.99 6.84 4.34
CA TRP A 77 -4.89 5.50 4.86
C TRP A 77 -4.76 4.48 3.73
N TYR A 78 -3.77 3.59 3.84
CA TYR A 78 -3.50 2.57 2.83
C TYR A 78 -4.13 1.23 3.23
N LEU A 79 -4.93 0.64 2.35
CA LEU A 79 -5.40 -0.74 2.51
C LEU A 79 -4.33 -1.70 1.98
N SER A 80 -3.56 -2.32 2.87
CA SER A 80 -2.37 -3.12 2.49
C SER A 80 -2.69 -4.44 1.83
N THR A 81 -3.54 -5.26 2.47
CA THR A 81 -3.86 -6.60 1.98
C THR A 81 -5.23 -6.98 2.49
N LEU A 82 -6.10 -7.39 1.57
CA LEU A 82 -7.42 -7.91 1.87
C LEU A 82 -7.66 -9.16 1.03
N ALA A 83 -8.03 -10.25 1.69
CA ALA A 83 -8.41 -11.48 1.03
C ALA A 83 -9.61 -12.09 1.75
N VAL A 84 -10.47 -12.76 0.99
CA VAL A 84 -11.57 -13.56 1.51
C VAL A 84 -11.41 -14.97 0.93
N HIS A 85 -11.50 -15.96 1.80
CA HIS A 85 -11.42 -17.36 1.40
C HIS A 85 -12.47 -17.68 0.30
N PRO A 86 -12.13 -18.44 -0.76
CA PRO A 86 -13.00 -18.63 -1.93
C PRO A 86 -14.45 -19.03 -1.60
N GLU A 87 -14.65 -19.95 -0.66
CA GLU A 87 -15.98 -20.42 -0.20
C GLU A 87 -16.85 -19.34 0.45
N PHE A 88 -16.25 -18.21 0.84
CA PHE A 88 -16.92 -17.08 1.47
C PHE A 88 -16.99 -15.85 0.55
N GLN A 89 -16.49 -15.93 -0.68
CA GLN A 89 -16.64 -14.85 -1.66
C GLN A 89 -18.10 -14.68 -2.10
N GLY A 90 -18.45 -13.50 -2.62
CA GLY A 90 -19.83 -13.18 -3.04
C GLY A 90 -20.83 -12.93 -1.90
N LYS A 91 -20.47 -13.22 -0.64
CA LYS A 91 -21.33 -13.07 0.55
C LYS A 91 -21.21 -11.71 1.25
N GLY A 92 -20.45 -10.77 0.69
CA GLY A 92 -20.30 -9.41 1.22
C GLY A 92 -19.26 -9.22 2.34
N TYR A 93 -18.54 -10.26 2.76
CA TYR A 93 -17.51 -10.13 3.80
C TYR A 93 -16.40 -9.16 3.44
N GLY A 94 -15.93 -9.15 2.18
CA GLY A 94 -14.94 -8.17 1.72
C GLY A 94 -15.42 -6.73 1.93
N SER A 95 -16.67 -6.45 1.53
CA SER A 95 -17.28 -5.13 1.73
C SER A 95 -17.40 -4.76 3.21
N LEU A 96 -17.76 -5.73 4.07
CA LEU A 96 -17.86 -5.52 5.51
C LEU A 96 -16.49 -5.12 6.10
N LEU A 97 -15.43 -5.84 5.75
CA LEU A 97 -14.07 -5.59 6.24
C LEU A 97 -13.51 -4.24 5.76
N VAL A 98 -13.81 -3.84 4.52
CA VAL A 98 -13.42 -2.53 4.01
C VAL A 98 -14.21 -1.44 4.74
N ARG A 99 -15.54 -1.57 4.86
CA ARG A 99 -16.40 -0.58 5.52
C ARG A 99 -16.02 -0.34 6.97
N GLU A 100 -15.64 -1.37 7.72
CA GLU A 100 -15.20 -1.22 9.11
C GLU A 100 -13.97 -0.30 9.23
N GLY A 101 -13.00 -0.44 8.33
CA GLY A 101 -11.87 0.47 8.31
C GLY A 101 -12.20 1.85 7.76
N LEU A 102 -13.04 1.94 6.74
CA LEU A 102 -13.52 3.22 6.21
C LEU A 102 -14.23 4.05 7.28
N GLN A 103 -14.97 3.43 8.20
CA GLN A 103 -15.57 4.17 9.34
C GLN A 103 -14.53 4.88 10.21
N ARG A 104 -13.32 4.32 10.34
CA ARG A 104 -12.23 4.95 11.11
C ARG A 104 -11.55 6.04 10.30
N VAL A 105 -11.35 5.80 9.01
CA VAL A 105 -10.86 6.80 8.04
C VAL A 105 -11.78 8.04 8.03
N ASP A 106 -13.09 7.81 7.94
CA ASP A 106 -14.12 8.85 7.90
C ASP A 106 -14.16 9.67 9.20
N LYS A 107 -13.97 9.02 10.36
CA LYS A 107 -13.85 9.72 11.66
C LYS A 107 -12.65 10.65 11.73
N GLU A 108 -11.56 10.31 11.03
CA GLU A 108 -10.36 11.14 10.99
C GLU A 108 -10.40 12.21 9.88
N GLY A 109 -11.37 12.15 8.96
CA GLY A 109 -11.52 13.11 7.87
C GLY A 109 -10.38 13.07 6.85
N VAL A 110 -9.71 11.92 6.72
CA VAL A 110 -8.59 11.71 5.80
C VAL A 110 -8.98 10.80 4.64
N PRO A 111 -8.33 10.89 3.47
CA PRO A 111 -8.61 9.97 2.36
C PRO A 111 -8.18 8.53 2.66
N ALA A 112 -8.67 7.59 1.87
CA ALA A 112 -8.21 6.21 1.81
C ALA A 112 -7.74 5.84 0.40
N TRP A 113 -6.77 4.93 0.29
CA TRP A 113 -6.29 4.45 -1.00
C TRP A 113 -5.89 2.98 -0.98
N VAL A 114 -5.89 2.38 -2.17
CA VAL A 114 -5.55 0.97 -2.40
C VAL A 114 -4.93 0.81 -3.78
N ILE A 115 -4.06 -0.19 -3.93
CA ILE A 115 -3.61 -0.70 -5.22
C ILE A 115 -4.36 -2.01 -5.48
N GLY A 116 -5.27 -1.99 -6.45
CA GLY A 116 -6.08 -3.14 -6.84
C GLY A 116 -5.36 -4.09 -7.78
N LEU A 117 -5.64 -5.38 -7.65
CA LEU A 117 -5.29 -6.40 -8.64
C LEU A 117 -6.19 -6.26 -9.89
N GLY A 118 -5.92 -7.02 -10.95
CA GLY A 118 -6.81 -7.05 -12.12
C GLY A 118 -8.23 -7.49 -11.75
N GLY A 119 -9.24 -6.74 -12.19
CA GLY A 119 -10.66 -7.10 -12.10
C GLY A 119 -11.35 -6.79 -10.77
N VAL A 120 -10.65 -6.21 -9.78
CA VAL A 120 -11.25 -5.82 -8.50
C VAL A 120 -11.75 -4.37 -8.47
N GLU A 121 -11.54 -3.59 -9.53
CA GLU A 121 -11.96 -2.19 -9.62
C GLU A 121 -13.47 -2.03 -9.36
N PRO A 122 -14.39 -2.80 -9.98
CA PRO A 122 -15.82 -2.66 -9.73
C PRO A 122 -16.24 -2.99 -8.28
N PHE A 123 -15.42 -3.76 -7.55
CA PHE A 123 -15.65 -4.01 -6.14
C PHE A 123 -15.35 -2.77 -5.30
N TYR A 124 -14.20 -2.12 -5.52
CA TYR A 124 -13.82 -0.92 -4.78
C TYR A 124 -14.60 0.33 -5.21
N GLU A 125 -14.99 0.45 -6.48
CA GLU A 125 -15.84 1.54 -6.98
C GLU A 125 -17.18 1.60 -6.25
N ARG A 126 -17.81 0.44 -6.00
CA ARG A 126 -19.05 0.35 -5.18
C ARG A 126 -18.87 0.79 -3.73
N LEU A 127 -17.63 0.90 -3.25
CA LEU A 127 -17.28 1.37 -1.91
C LEU A 127 -16.85 2.84 -1.91
N GLY A 128 -16.95 3.53 -3.06
CA GLY A 128 -16.64 4.95 -3.21
C GLY A 128 -15.20 5.25 -3.57
N PHE A 129 -14.42 4.25 -3.99
CA PHE A 129 -13.09 4.49 -4.55
C PHE A 129 -13.19 4.86 -6.03
N VAL A 130 -12.25 5.67 -6.50
CA VAL A 130 -12.13 6.10 -7.89
C VAL A 130 -10.71 5.84 -8.35
N VAL A 131 -10.56 5.24 -9.54
CA VAL A 131 -9.24 5.03 -10.16
C VAL A 131 -8.61 6.38 -10.47
N LYS A 132 -7.39 6.62 -9.97
CA LYS A 132 -6.60 7.84 -10.21
C LYS A 132 -5.36 7.61 -11.06
N GLY A 133 -4.96 6.35 -11.21
CA GLY A 133 -3.87 5.96 -12.09
C GLY A 133 -3.65 4.46 -12.04
N ARG A 134 -2.59 4.01 -12.70
CA ARG A 134 -2.18 2.61 -12.67
C ARG A 134 -0.67 2.50 -12.47
N ALA A 135 -0.27 1.50 -11.70
CA ALA A 135 1.12 1.17 -11.43
C ALA A 135 1.73 0.27 -12.51
N ASN A 136 0.95 -0.25 -13.46
CA ASN A 136 1.41 -1.11 -14.56
C ASN A 136 2.13 -0.34 -15.68
N VAL A 137 2.96 0.63 -15.30
CA VAL A 137 3.79 1.43 -16.21
C VAL A 137 5.25 0.99 -16.12
N GLY A 138 6.00 1.12 -17.22
CA GLY A 138 7.43 0.78 -17.26
C GLY A 138 7.68 -0.71 -17.01
N ARG A 139 8.47 -1.06 -15.99
CA ARG A 139 8.85 -2.43 -15.63
C ARG A 139 7.65 -3.33 -15.28
N LEU A 140 6.51 -2.74 -14.93
CA LEU A 140 5.28 -3.44 -14.54
C LEU A 140 4.26 -3.54 -15.68
N ALA A 141 4.64 -3.24 -16.93
CA ALA A 141 3.72 -3.22 -18.07
C ALA A 141 3.04 -4.57 -18.35
N ASP A 142 3.74 -5.67 -18.09
CA ASP A 142 3.24 -7.03 -18.30
C ASP A 142 2.25 -7.48 -17.21
N TRP A 143 2.08 -6.69 -16.15
CA TRP A 143 1.23 -7.04 -15.02
C TRP A 143 -0.21 -6.54 -15.23
N ASP A 144 -1.16 -7.48 -15.18
CA ASP A 144 -2.59 -7.17 -15.20
C ASP A 144 -3.07 -6.73 -13.81
N GLY A 145 -3.39 -5.45 -13.68
CA GLY A 145 -3.81 -4.81 -12.45
C GLY A 145 -3.05 -3.53 -12.14
N GLY A 146 -2.83 -3.29 -10.84
CA GLY A 146 -2.14 -2.10 -10.36
C GLY A 146 -2.99 -0.84 -10.39
N ALA A 147 -4.32 -0.96 -10.39
CA ALA A 147 -5.20 0.20 -10.33
C ALA A 147 -5.00 0.93 -9.01
N ILE A 148 -4.49 2.17 -9.06
CA ILE A 148 -4.32 3.02 -7.90
C ILE A 148 -5.63 3.77 -7.70
N MET A 149 -6.34 3.44 -6.63
CA MET A 149 -7.69 3.94 -6.36
C MET A 149 -7.73 4.74 -5.07
N TYR A 150 -8.41 5.88 -5.08
CA TYR A 150 -8.58 6.78 -3.95
C TYR A 150 -10.05 7.02 -3.61
N ARG A 151 -10.33 7.18 -2.33
CA ARG A 151 -11.59 7.71 -1.78
C ARG A 151 -11.23 8.95 -0.95
N GLU A 152 -11.72 10.11 -1.37
CA GLU A 152 -11.37 11.45 -0.84
C GLU A 152 -12.09 11.85 0.46
#